data_AF-A0A3S4KUW0-F1
#
_entry.id   AF-A0A3S4KUW0-F1
#
_cell.length_a   1.000
_cell.length_b   1.000
_cell.length_c   1.000
_cell.angle_alpha   90.00
_cell.angle_beta   90.00
_cell.angle_gamma   90.00
#
_symmetry.space_group_name_H-M   'P 1'
#
loop_
_entity.id
_entity.type
_entity.pdbx_description
1 polymer ?
#
loop_
_entity_poly.entity_id
_entity_poly.type
_entity_poly.pdbx_seq_one_letter_code
_entity_poly.pdbx_strand_id
1 'polypeptide(L)'
;MLQMLTLATKQPRRKITRQRLNLEEWKRIFAIADANHRYLGNAMLLAIVTGQRLGDISKMKFSDIWDDHLHVIQEKTGSKIAIPLSLRCDAIDWCLRDVVARCRDYAVSLYMVHFFRATSMAERGAQVKSNTITMNFSKARDKAEINWGDGTPATFHEQRSLSERLYETQGVDTKKLLGHKSQRQTDQYHDDRGKDWIRIM
;
A
#
# COMPACT_ATOMS: atom_id res chain seq x y z
N MET A 1 28.77 50.45 11.63
CA MET A 1 28.70 48.97 11.49
C MET A 1 27.29 48.57 11.89
N LEU A 2 26.39 48.37 10.92
CA LEU A 2 24.98 48.06 11.15
C LEU A 2 24.82 46.53 11.22
N GLN A 3 24.55 45.97 12.39
CA GLN A 3 24.21 44.55 12.53
C GLN A 3 22.79 44.33 12.01
N MET A 4 22.66 43.71 10.83
CA MET A 4 21.38 43.15 10.38
C MET A 4 21.08 41.88 11.18
N LEU A 5 20.12 41.97 12.11
CA LEU A 5 19.44 40.82 12.69
C LEU A 5 18.64 40.11 11.59
N THR A 6 19.12 38.95 11.16
CA THR A 6 18.37 38.04 10.29
C THR A 6 17.27 37.36 11.11
N LEU A 7 16.03 37.81 10.91
CA LEU A 7 14.84 37.09 11.41
C LEU A 7 14.77 35.73 10.70
N ALA A 8 14.99 34.66 11.45
CA ALA A 8 14.83 33.29 10.97
C ALA A 8 13.35 33.04 10.62
N THR A 9 13.02 33.08 9.33
CA THR A 9 11.70 32.74 8.81
C THR A 9 11.44 31.25 9.06
N LYS A 10 10.65 30.90 10.08
CA LYS A 10 10.18 29.52 10.28
C LYS A 10 9.38 29.11 9.05
N GLN A 11 9.82 28.06 8.34
CA GLN A 11 9.06 27.51 7.23
C GLN A 11 7.63 27.16 7.67
N PRO A 12 6.59 27.57 6.93
CA PRO A 12 5.21 27.26 7.29
C PRO A 12 5.03 25.74 7.35
N ARG A 13 4.56 25.24 8.50
CA ARG A 13 4.25 23.81 8.66
C ARG A 13 3.10 23.46 7.72
N ARG A 14 3.41 22.77 6.63
CA ARG A 14 2.41 22.30 5.67
C ARG A 14 1.48 21.31 6.38
N LYS A 15 0.21 21.70 6.63
CA LYS A 15 -0.80 20.83 7.25
C LYS A 15 -1.04 19.64 6.33
N ILE A 16 -0.94 18.42 6.86
CA ILE A 16 -1.24 17.21 6.10
C ILE A 16 -2.76 17.13 5.97
N THR A 17 -3.28 17.27 4.75
CA THR A 17 -4.73 17.26 4.48
C THR A 17 -5.24 15.91 4.00
N ARG A 18 -4.36 14.95 3.70
CA ARG A 18 -4.77 13.63 3.20
C ARG A 18 -5.41 12.81 4.30
N GLN A 19 -6.58 12.27 4.02
CA GLN A 19 -7.27 11.37 4.92
C GLN A 19 -6.65 9.98 4.92
N ARG A 20 -6.69 9.30 6.07
CA ARG A 20 -6.33 7.88 6.18
C ARG A 20 -7.35 7.00 5.50
N LEU A 21 -7.00 5.75 5.24
CA LEU A 21 -7.93 4.74 4.77
C LEU A 21 -8.24 3.78 5.92
N ASN A 22 -9.50 3.63 6.31
CA ASN A 22 -9.88 2.58 7.27
C ASN A 22 -10.25 1.27 6.54
N LEU A 23 -10.48 0.19 7.30
CA LEU A 23 -10.73 -1.14 6.74
C LEU A 23 -12.03 -1.19 5.92
N GLU A 24 -13.11 -0.56 6.39
CA GLU A 24 -14.41 -0.60 5.71
C GLU A 24 -14.39 0.21 4.40
N GLU A 25 -13.74 1.36 4.41
CA GLU A 25 -13.43 2.13 3.20
C GLU A 25 -12.60 1.29 2.22
N TRP A 26 -11.54 0.62 2.71
CA TRP A 26 -10.72 -0.24 1.88
C TRP A 26 -11.52 -1.38 1.24
N LYS A 27 -12.38 -2.07 2.00
CA LYS A 27 -13.24 -3.16 1.49
C LYS A 27 -14.16 -2.68 0.37
N ARG A 28 -14.79 -1.51 0.54
CA ARG A 28 -15.66 -0.89 -0.49
C ARG A 28 -14.88 -0.61 -1.78
N ILE A 29 -13.71 0.02 -1.65
CA ILE A 29 -12.85 0.33 -2.79
C ILE A 29 -12.35 -0.96 -3.45
N PHE A 30 -11.95 -1.96 -2.66
CA PHE A 30 -11.46 -3.24 -3.13
C PHE A 30 -12.50 -3.97 -3.97
N ALA A 31 -13.74 -4.06 -3.52
CA ALA A 31 -14.82 -4.71 -4.27
C ALA A 31 -14.99 -4.10 -5.68
N ILE A 32 -14.96 -2.77 -5.78
CA ILE A 32 -15.07 -2.05 -7.07
C ILE A 32 -13.81 -2.26 -7.92
N ALA A 33 -12.64 -2.12 -7.31
CA ALA A 33 -11.35 -2.25 -7.98
C ALA A 33 -11.17 -3.64 -8.58
N ASP A 34 -11.46 -4.68 -7.80
CA ASP A 34 -11.27 -6.07 -8.16
C ASP A 34 -12.25 -6.53 -9.26
N ALA A 35 -13.51 -6.11 -9.17
CA ALA A 35 -14.52 -6.38 -10.19
C ALA A 35 -14.17 -5.75 -11.54
N ASN A 36 -13.62 -4.53 -11.54
CA ASN A 36 -13.27 -3.83 -12.78
C ASN A 36 -11.92 -4.29 -13.36
N HIS A 37 -10.93 -4.52 -12.49
CA HIS A 37 -9.55 -4.81 -12.87
C HIS A 37 -8.93 -5.81 -11.89
N ARG A 38 -8.88 -7.09 -12.26
CA ARG A 38 -8.26 -8.15 -11.43
C ARG A 38 -6.84 -7.81 -10.97
N TYR A 39 -6.03 -7.20 -11.84
CA TYR A 39 -4.67 -6.77 -11.46
C TYR A 39 -4.66 -5.70 -10.36
N LEU A 40 -5.70 -4.85 -10.30
CA LEU A 40 -5.80 -3.79 -9.31
C LEU A 40 -6.17 -4.38 -7.96
N GLY A 41 -7.12 -5.32 -7.93
CA GLY A 41 -7.41 -6.09 -6.71
C GLY A 41 -6.18 -6.85 -6.20
N ASN A 42 -5.43 -7.50 -7.10
CA ASN A 42 -4.15 -8.14 -6.75
C ASN A 42 -3.14 -7.14 -6.17
N ALA A 43 -3.00 -5.95 -6.77
CA ALA A 43 -2.11 -4.91 -6.26
C ALA A 43 -2.54 -4.41 -4.86
N MET A 44 -3.85 -4.28 -4.62
CA MET A 44 -4.39 -3.88 -3.31
C MET A 44 -4.17 -4.94 -2.23
N LEU A 45 -4.39 -6.23 -2.55
CA LEU A 45 -4.11 -7.33 -1.63
C LEU A 45 -2.62 -7.40 -1.29
N LEU A 46 -1.74 -7.31 -2.31
CA LEU A 46 -0.30 -7.25 -2.09
C LEU A 46 0.07 -6.04 -1.21
N ALA A 47 -0.55 -4.88 -1.41
CA ALA A 47 -0.29 -3.68 -0.61
C ALA A 47 -0.64 -3.88 0.88
N ILE A 48 -1.81 -4.45 1.19
CA ILE A 48 -2.23 -4.68 2.57
C ILE A 48 -1.43 -5.81 3.22
N VAL A 49 -1.24 -6.93 2.54
CA VAL A 49 -0.59 -8.10 3.14
C VAL A 49 0.91 -7.89 3.31
N THR A 50 1.59 -7.19 2.39
CA THR A 50 3.05 -6.99 2.47
C THR A 50 3.46 -5.66 3.09
N GLY A 51 2.56 -4.68 3.16
CA GLY A 51 2.86 -3.31 3.59
C GLY A 51 3.83 -2.55 2.68
N GLN A 52 4.15 -3.04 1.47
CA GLN A 52 5.17 -2.43 0.60
C GLN A 52 4.68 -1.20 -0.16
N ARG A 53 5.60 -0.43 -0.75
CA ARG A 53 5.25 0.79 -1.49
C ARG A 53 4.75 0.43 -2.88
N LEU A 54 3.93 1.31 -3.48
CA LEU A 54 3.37 1.12 -4.83
C LEU A 54 4.44 0.79 -5.89
N GLY A 55 5.59 1.48 -5.85
CA GLY A 55 6.70 1.21 -6.77
C GLY A 55 7.21 -0.23 -6.65
N ASP A 56 7.46 -0.66 -5.42
CA ASP A 56 7.94 -2.01 -5.12
C ASP A 56 6.88 -3.06 -5.54
N ILE A 57 5.60 -2.84 -5.21
CA ILE A 57 4.47 -3.73 -5.58
C ILE A 57 4.36 -3.91 -7.10
N SER A 58 4.46 -2.83 -7.87
CA SER A 58 4.39 -2.89 -9.33
C SER A 58 5.52 -3.74 -9.93
N LYS A 59 6.66 -3.86 -9.24
CA LYS A 59 7.85 -4.57 -9.73
C LYS A 59 8.02 -5.98 -9.18
N MET A 60 7.21 -6.42 -8.20
CA MET A 60 7.28 -7.77 -7.64
C MET A 60 7.16 -8.83 -8.73
N LYS A 61 8.10 -9.78 -8.73
CA LYS A 61 8.14 -10.90 -9.66
C LYS A 61 7.91 -12.22 -8.93
N PHE A 62 7.39 -13.20 -9.66
CA PHE A 62 7.28 -14.56 -9.11
C PHE A 62 8.64 -15.18 -8.78
N SER A 63 9.71 -14.77 -9.48
CA SER A 63 11.10 -15.19 -9.22
C SER A 63 11.68 -14.61 -7.93
N ASP A 64 11.04 -13.60 -7.34
CA ASP A 64 11.50 -13.01 -6.08
C ASP A 64 11.09 -13.87 -4.87
N ILE A 65 10.36 -14.97 -5.11
CA ILE A 65 9.99 -15.95 -4.11
C ILE A 65 11.00 -17.10 -4.11
N TRP A 66 11.63 -17.30 -2.96
CA TRP A 66 12.50 -18.44 -2.66
C TRP A 66 12.54 -18.65 -1.14
N ASP A 67 12.94 -19.84 -0.68
CA ASP A 67 12.95 -20.21 0.75
C ASP A 67 11.64 -19.91 1.50
N ASP A 68 10.49 -20.06 0.82
CA ASP A 68 9.15 -19.75 1.34
C ASP A 68 8.93 -18.29 1.78
N HIS A 69 9.72 -17.38 1.22
CA HIS A 69 9.62 -15.93 1.46
C HIS A 69 9.56 -15.16 0.15
N LEU A 70 8.82 -14.06 0.14
CA LEU A 70 8.90 -13.01 -0.87
C LEU A 70 10.02 -12.04 -0.51
N HIS A 71 11.00 -11.91 -1.39
CA HIS A 71 12.14 -11.03 -1.19
C HIS A 71 11.94 -9.69 -1.89
N VAL A 72 12.02 -8.60 -1.14
CA VAL A 72 11.79 -7.23 -1.63
C VAL A 72 13.01 -6.37 -1.36
N ILE A 73 13.52 -5.72 -2.39
CA ILE A 73 14.51 -4.64 -2.28
C ILE A 73 13.77 -3.33 -2.50
N GLN A 74 13.56 -2.57 -1.43
CA GLN A 74 12.78 -1.34 -1.49
C GLN A 74 13.53 -0.27 -2.30
N GLU A 75 12.93 0.23 -3.37
CA GLU A 75 13.58 1.19 -4.28
C GLU A 75 13.99 2.48 -3.58
N LYS A 76 13.14 2.97 -2.68
CA LYS A 76 13.34 4.27 -2.02
C LYS A 76 14.51 4.27 -1.03
N THR A 77 14.75 3.15 -0.36
CA THR A 77 15.65 3.09 0.81
C THR A 77 16.77 2.07 0.65
N GLY A 78 16.69 1.15 -0.31
CA GLY A 78 17.58 0.01 -0.45
C GLY A 78 17.38 -1.08 0.61
N SER A 79 16.38 -0.96 1.49
CA SER A 79 16.09 -1.95 2.53
C SER A 79 15.75 -3.30 1.88
N LYS A 80 16.38 -4.38 2.36
CA LYS A 80 16.10 -5.75 1.92
C LYS A 80 15.22 -6.43 2.97
N ILE A 81 14.10 -7.01 2.53
CA ILE A 81 13.10 -7.63 3.41
C ILE A 81 12.72 -8.98 2.82
N ALA A 82 12.71 -10.02 3.64
CA ALA A 82 12.14 -11.32 3.32
C ALA A 82 10.81 -11.44 4.08
N ILE A 83 9.70 -11.56 3.36
CA ILE A 83 8.35 -11.62 3.93
C ILE A 83 7.86 -13.07 3.80
N PRO A 84 7.57 -13.77 4.91
CA PRO A 84 7.16 -15.18 4.83
C PRO A 84 5.83 -15.31 4.08
N LEU A 85 5.70 -16.32 3.22
CA LEU A 85 4.45 -16.57 2.50
C LEU A 85 3.29 -16.92 3.43
N SER A 86 3.58 -17.37 4.66
CA SER A 86 2.59 -17.61 5.71
C SER A 86 2.05 -16.34 6.38
N LEU A 87 2.62 -15.16 6.12
CA LEU A 87 2.14 -13.91 6.72
C LEU A 87 0.66 -13.69 6.37
N ARG A 88 -0.19 -13.59 7.40
CA ARG A 88 -1.65 -13.44 7.29
C ARG A 88 -2.12 -12.12 7.90
N CYS A 89 -2.91 -11.37 7.13
CA CYS A 89 -3.66 -10.24 7.67
C CYS A 89 -5.05 -10.74 8.09
N ASP A 90 -5.26 -10.89 9.39
CA ASP A 90 -6.46 -11.54 9.95
C ASP A 90 -7.73 -10.74 9.62
N ALA A 91 -7.62 -9.41 9.62
CA ALA A 91 -8.72 -8.50 9.36
C ALA A 91 -9.35 -8.62 7.95
N ILE A 92 -8.61 -9.17 6.98
CA ILE A 92 -9.11 -9.43 5.62
C ILE A 92 -9.12 -10.92 5.27
N ASP A 93 -8.67 -11.79 6.16
CA ASP A 93 -8.63 -13.24 5.99
C ASP A 93 -7.73 -13.74 4.83
N TRP A 94 -6.69 -12.98 4.48
CA TRP A 94 -5.74 -13.34 3.42
C TRP A 94 -4.34 -13.59 3.97
N CYS A 95 -3.68 -14.68 3.52
CA CYS A 95 -2.24 -14.82 3.65
C CYS A 95 -1.51 -14.53 2.34
N LEU A 96 -0.21 -14.22 2.43
CA LEU A 96 0.60 -13.86 1.26
C LEU A 96 0.65 -14.98 0.22
N ARG A 97 0.68 -16.25 0.65
CA ARG A 97 0.61 -17.41 -0.25
C ARG A 97 -0.66 -17.39 -1.10
N ASP A 98 -1.80 -17.12 -0.50
CA ASP A 98 -3.10 -17.06 -1.20
C ASP A 98 -3.10 -15.92 -2.22
N VAL A 99 -2.58 -14.75 -1.83
CA VAL A 99 -2.48 -13.59 -2.75
C VAL A 99 -1.55 -13.90 -3.92
N VAL A 100 -0.40 -14.53 -3.68
CA VAL A 100 0.52 -14.96 -4.74
C VAL A 100 -0.14 -15.97 -5.68
N ALA A 101 -0.87 -16.95 -5.13
CA ALA A 101 -1.62 -17.92 -5.92
C ALA A 101 -2.70 -17.23 -6.78
N ARG A 102 -3.40 -16.24 -6.23
CA ARG A 102 -4.39 -15.43 -6.94
C ARG A 102 -3.79 -14.61 -8.09
N CYS A 103 -2.56 -14.11 -7.90
CA CYS A 103 -1.76 -13.44 -8.91
C CYS A 103 -1.35 -14.37 -10.05
N ARG A 104 -1.19 -15.68 -9.79
CA ARG A 104 -0.93 -16.66 -10.84
C ARG A 104 -2.24 -16.97 -11.56
N ASP A 105 -2.38 -16.40 -12.75
CA ASP A 105 -3.45 -16.75 -13.66
C ASP A 105 -2.88 -17.43 -14.93
N TYR A 106 -3.72 -17.63 -15.95
CA TYR A 106 -3.33 -18.31 -17.18
C TYR A 106 -2.42 -17.47 -18.09
N ALA A 107 -2.13 -16.21 -17.77
CA ALA A 107 -1.18 -15.40 -18.52
C ALA A 107 0.25 -15.73 -18.08
N VAL A 108 1.14 -15.96 -19.05
CA VAL A 108 2.56 -16.09 -18.78
C VAL A 108 3.11 -14.70 -18.46
N SER A 109 3.54 -14.48 -17.22
CA SER A 109 4.13 -13.22 -16.78
C SER A 109 5.24 -13.45 -15.77
N LEU A 110 6.24 -12.56 -15.80
CA LEU A 110 7.24 -12.45 -14.75
C LEU A 110 6.68 -11.78 -13.49
N TYR A 111 5.70 -10.89 -13.64
CA TYR A 111 5.26 -9.96 -12.61
C TYR A 111 4.00 -10.46 -11.90
N MET A 112 3.89 -10.24 -10.59
CA MET A 112 2.68 -10.57 -9.84
C MET A 112 1.49 -9.66 -10.19
N VAL A 113 1.79 -8.41 -10.55
CA VAL A 113 0.80 -7.43 -11.03
C VAL A 113 0.99 -7.22 -12.53
N HIS A 114 0.19 -7.92 -13.32
CA HIS A 114 0.27 -7.91 -14.78
C HIS A 114 -1.12 -7.84 -15.42
N PHE A 115 -1.16 -7.48 -16.71
CA PHE A 115 -2.41 -7.47 -17.48
C PHE A 115 -2.85 -8.89 -17.84
N PHE A 116 -4.02 -9.32 -17.35
CA PHE A 116 -4.55 -10.65 -17.65
C PHE A 116 -4.96 -10.84 -19.12
N ARG A 117 -5.37 -9.75 -19.77
CA ARG A 117 -5.75 -9.68 -21.19
C ARG A 117 -4.97 -8.55 -21.84
N ALA A 118 -4.75 -8.65 -23.13
CA ALA A 118 -4.21 -7.54 -23.90
C ALA A 118 -5.16 -6.33 -23.82
N THR A 119 -4.58 -5.14 -23.84
CA THR A 119 -5.27 -3.86 -23.93
C THR A 119 -4.71 -3.10 -25.13
N SER A 120 -5.29 -1.95 -25.48
CA SER A 120 -4.74 -1.09 -26.53
C SER A 120 -3.32 -0.58 -26.23
N MET A 121 -2.90 -0.59 -24.96
CA MET A 121 -1.64 0.00 -24.50
C MET A 121 -0.63 -1.02 -23.96
N ALA A 122 -1.01 -2.30 -23.85
CA ALA A 122 -0.16 -3.33 -23.24
C ALA A 122 -0.58 -4.74 -23.64
N GLU A 123 0.41 -5.60 -23.85
CA GLU A 123 0.21 -7.02 -24.11
C GLU A 123 -0.27 -7.79 -22.88
N ARG A 124 -0.84 -8.96 -23.12
CA ARG A 124 -1.15 -9.92 -22.06
C ARG A 124 0.13 -10.34 -21.34
N GLY A 125 0.11 -10.39 -20.02
CA GLY A 125 1.27 -10.71 -19.19
C GLY A 125 2.23 -9.53 -18.96
N ALA A 126 2.03 -8.39 -19.63
CA ALA A 126 2.85 -7.21 -19.40
C ALA A 126 2.64 -6.64 -17.99
N GLN A 127 3.71 -6.06 -17.43
CA GLN A 127 3.69 -5.39 -16.13
C GLN A 127 2.68 -4.24 -16.10
N VAL A 128 1.86 -4.16 -15.05
CA VAL A 128 1.08 -2.95 -14.79
C VAL A 128 1.94 -1.94 -14.04
N LYS A 129 2.09 -0.75 -14.62
CA LYS A 129 2.91 0.33 -14.04
C LYS A 129 2.20 1.02 -12.88
N SER A 130 2.99 1.53 -11.93
CA SER A 130 2.52 2.29 -10.76
C SER A 130 1.50 3.38 -11.10
N ASN A 131 1.70 4.14 -12.19
CA ASN A 131 0.78 5.20 -12.61
C ASN A 131 -0.61 4.65 -12.99
N THR A 132 -0.66 3.52 -13.68
CA THR A 132 -1.93 2.84 -14.01
C THR A 132 -2.65 2.37 -12.75
N ILE A 133 -1.91 1.80 -11.80
CA ILE A 133 -2.45 1.31 -10.52
C ILE A 133 -3.04 2.48 -9.72
N THR A 134 -2.30 3.57 -9.50
CA THR A 134 -2.79 4.70 -8.70
C THR A 134 -3.96 5.44 -9.37
N MET A 135 -3.95 5.52 -10.71
CA MET A 135 -5.05 6.12 -11.47
C MET A 135 -6.33 5.30 -11.30
N ASN A 136 -6.25 3.99 -11.52
CA ASN A 136 -7.44 3.13 -11.44
C ASN A 136 -7.90 2.89 -10.00
N PHE A 137 -6.99 2.91 -9.02
CA PHE A 137 -7.35 3.01 -7.61
C PHE A 137 -8.17 4.27 -7.32
N SER A 138 -7.72 5.44 -7.80
CA SER A 138 -8.46 6.70 -7.58
C SER A 138 -9.86 6.64 -8.21
N LYS A 139 -9.98 6.08 -9.43
CA LYS A 139 -11.30 5.85 -10.06
C LYS A 139 -12.19 4.92 -9.23
N ALA A 140 -11.65 3.82 -8.70
CA ALA A 140 -12.40 2.90 -7.85
C ALA A 140 -12.82 3.56 -6.53
N ARG A 141 -11.93 4.37 -5.94
CA ARG A 141 -12.19 5.16 -4.74
C ARG A 141 -13.31 6.17 -4.94
N ASP A 142 -13.27 6.90 -6.05
CA ASP A 142 -14.29 7.93 -6.32
C ASP A 142 -15.66 7.29 -6.55
N LYS A 143 -15.69 6.14 -7.24
CA LYS A 143 -16.90 5.30 -7.38
C LYS A 143 -17.39 4.68 -6.06
N ALA A 144 -16.55 4.61 -5.03
CA ALA A 144 -16.96 4.10 -3.74
C ALA A 144 -17.80 5.12 -2.96
N GLU A 145 -17.91 6.38 -3.41
CA GLU A 145 -18.75 7.43 -2.83
C GLU A 145 -18.52 7.59 -1.31
N ILE A 146 -17.25 7.56 -0.91
CA ILE A 146 -16.83 7.77 0.47
C ILE A 146 -16.77 9.27 0.75
N ASN A 147 -17.34 9.71 1.87
CA ASN A 147 -17.19 11.08 2.36
C ASN A 147 -15.83 11.25 3.05
N TRP A 148 -14.97 12.11 2.49
CA TRP A 148 -13.63 12.39 3.03
C TRP A 148 -13.58 13.64 3.93
N GLY A 149 -14.73 14.25 4.23
CA GLY A 149 -14.84 15.52 4.95
C GLY A 149 -14.06 16.62 4.24
N ASP A 150 -13.42 17.49 5.03
CA ASP A 150 -12.63 18.62 4.51
C ASP A 150 -11.22 18.24 4.02
N GLY A 151 -10.87 16.95 4.08
CA GLY A 151 -9.57 16.46 3.67
C GLY A 151 -9.49 16.05 2.21
N THR A 152 -8.26 15.88 1.72
CA THR A 152 -8.05 15.23 0.42
C THR A 152 -8.26 13.72 0.54
N PRO A 153 -8.93 13.08 -0.43
CA PRO A 153 -9.21 11.65 -0.38
C PRO A 153 -7.96 10.78 -0.22
N ALA A 154 -8.12 9.61 0.42
CA ALA A 154 -7.02 8.65 0.53
C ALA A 154 -6.48 8.24 -0.85
N THR A 155 -5.19 7.97 -0.94
CA THR A 155 -4.54 7.47 -2.17
C THR A 155 -4.13 6.02 -1.97
N PHE A 156 -3.66 5.35 -3.04
CA PHE A 156 -3.16 3.97 -2.95
C PHE A 156 -2.11 3.82 -1.84
N HIS A 157 -1.32 4.89 -1.59
CA HIS A 157 -0.30 4.90 -0.54
C HIS A 157 -0.85 4.68 0.87
N GLU A 158 -2.09 5.07 1.16
CA GLU A 158 -2.66 4.92 2.49
C GLU A 158 -2.93 3.46 2.88
N GLN A 159 -2.91 2.52 1.91
CA GLN A 159 -2.93 1.09 2.20
C GLN A 159 -1.71 0.64 3.01
N ARG A 160 -0.56 1.30 2.85
CA ARG A 160 0.63 1.00 3.66
C ARG A 160 0.46 1.39 5.13
N SER A 161 -0.24 2.50 5.40
CA SER A 161 -0.60 2.91 6.76
C SER A 161 -1.71 2.02 7.33
N LEU A 162 -2.68 1.61 6.52
CA LEU A 162 -3.68 0.63 6.95
C LEU A 162 -3.05 -0.73 7.27
N SER A 163 -2.17 -1.24 6.42
CA SER A 163 -1.41 -2.49 6.65
C SER A 163 -0.67 -2.45 7.99
N GLU A 164 0.03 -1.37 8.27
CA GLU A 164 0.79 -1.20 9.51
C GLU A 164 -0.12 -1.24 10.74
N ARG A 165 -1.19 -0.45 10.79
CA ARG A 165 -2.15 -0.47 11.91
C ARG A 165 -2.80 -1.84 12.09
N LEU A 166 -3.17 -2.53 11.01
CA LEU A 166 -3.76 -3.88 11.10
C LEU A 166 -2.76 -4.87 11.71
N TYR A 167 -1.52 -4.89 11.21
CA TYR A 167 -0.51 -5.82 11.69
C TYR A 167 -0.01 -5.55 13.09
N GLU A 168 0.02 -4.28 13.51
CA GLU A 168 0.33 -3.93 14.88
C GLU A 168 -0.69 -4.50 15.87
N THR A 169 -1.99 -4.42 15.54
CA THR A 169 -3.03 -5.05 16.38
C THR A 169 -2.90 -6.58 16.45
N GLN A 170 -2.22 -7.20 15.48
CA GLN A 170 -1.88 -8.62 15.45
C GLN A 170 -0.53 -8.95 16.12
N GLY A 171 0.21 -7.96 16.64
CA GLY A 171 1.50 -8.15 17.30
C GLY A 171 2.69 -8.39 16.35
N VAL A 172 2.56 -8.08 15.06
CA VAL A 172 3.64 -8.21 14.08
C VAL A 172 4.61 -7.02 14.22
N ASP A 173 5.92 -7.28 14.06
CA ASP A 173 6.95 -6.22 14.02
C ASP A 173 6.84 -5.41 12.71
N THR A 174 5.97 -4.39 12.75
CA THR A 174 5.67 -3.55 11.59
C THR A 174 6.87 -2.69 11.16
N LYS A 175 7.75 -2.31 12.10
CA LYS A 175 8.98 -1.57 11.79
C LYS A 175 9.86 -2.39 10.83
N LYS A 176 10.03 -3.69 11.09
CA LYS A 176 10.74 -4.61 10.18
C LYS A 176 9.99 -4.81 8.88
N LEU A 177 8.69 -5.11 8.93
CA LEU A 177 7.86 -5.34 7.74
C LEU A 177 7.90 -4.15 6.76
N LEU A 178 7.84 -2.94 7.29
CA LEU A 178 7.88 -1.71 6.49
C LEU A 178 9.32 -1.31 6.12
N GLY A 179 10.35 -1.90 6.72
CA GLY A 179 11.75 -1.55 6.45
C GLY A 179 12.13 -0.15 6.95
N HIS A 180 11.51 0.30 8.05
CA HIS A 180 11.76 1.60 8.66
C HIS A 180 13.02 1.56 9.54
N LYS A 181 13.86 2.60 9.42
CA LYS A 181 15.11 2.69 10.20
C LYS A 181 14.86 3.11 11.66
N SER A 182 13.82 3.90 11.92
CA SER A 182 13.49 4.42 13.25
C SER A 182 12.02 4.27 13.57
N GLN A 183 11.71 4.17 14.87
CA GLN A 183 10.33 4.03 15.36
C GLN A 183 9.47 5.23 14.97
N ARG A 184 10.05 6.45 15.04
CA ARG A 184 9.40 7.69 14.59
C ARG A 184 8.87 7.64 13.16
N GLN A 185 9.47 6.83 12.26
CA GLN A 185 8.92 6.64 10.91
C GLN A 185 7.66 5.79 10.95
N THR A 186 7.60 4.76 11.79
CA THR A 186 6.44 3.90 12.00
C THR A 186 5.29 4.66 12.67
N ASP A 187 5.57 5.49 13.67
CA ASP A 187 4.55 6.29 14.37
C ASP A 187 3.75 7.20 13.41
N GLN A 188 4.39 7.65 12.31
CA GLN A 188 3.72 8.41 11.26
C GLN A 188 2.76 7.59 10.40
N TYR A 189 2.80 6.26 10.43
CA TYR A 189 1.84 5.37 9.75
C TYR A 189 0.75 4.90 10.73
N HIS A 190 1.11 4.75 12.01
CA HIS A 190 0.22 4.40 13.10
C HIS A 190 -0.91 5.41 13.31
N ASP A 191 -0.61 6.70 13.18
CA ASP A 191 -1.60 7.77 13.36
C ASP A 191 -2.75 7.66 12.33
N ASP A 192 -3.94 7.26 12.81
CA ASP A 192 -5.19 7.14 12.06
C ASP A 192 -5.81 8.50 11.70
N ARG A 193 -5.22 9.60 12.21
CA ARG A 193 -5.63 11.00 12.06
C ARG A 193 -7.02 11.27 12.61
N GLY A 194 -7.42 10.55 13.67
CA GLY A 194 -8.71 10.72 14.35
C GLY A 194 -9.89 10.19 13.56
N LYS A 195 -9.67 9.14 12.74
CA LYS A 195 -10.75 8.49 11.99
C LYS A 195 -11.56 7.56 12.88
N ASP A 196 -10.91 6.85 13.78
CA ASP A 196 -11.55 5.94 14.70
C ASP A 196 -11.58 6.55 16.11
N TRP A 197 -12.57 6.13 16.90
CA TRP A 197 -12.67 6.55 18.29
C TRP A 197 -11.61 5.84 19.13
N ILE A 198 -10.87 6.61 19.94
CA ILE A 198 -10.01 6.04 20.98
C ILE A 198 -10.93 5.44 22.06
N ARG A 199 -11.04 4.11 22.08
CA ARG A 199 -11.77 3.38 23.12
C ARG A 199 -10.85 3.17 24.31
N ILE A 200 -11.25 3.67 25.48
CA ILE A 200 -10.61 3.33 26.75
C ILE A 200 -11.21 1.99 27.18
N MET A 201 -10.36 0.96 27.26
CA MET A 201 -10.68 -0.34 27.87
C MET A 201 -9.90 -0.49 29.17
#